data_AF-A0A0F9AJQ2-F1
#
_entry.id   AF-A0A0F9AJQ2-F1
#
_cell.length_a   1.000
_cell.length_b   1.000
_cell.length_c   1.000
_cell.angle_alpha   90.00
_cell.angle_beta   90.00
_cell.angle_gamma   90.00
#
_symmetry.space_group_name_H-M   'P 1'
#
loop_
_entity.id
_entity.type
_entity.pdbx_description
1 polymer ?
#
loop_
_entity_poly.entity_id
_entity_poly.type
_entity_poly.pdbx_seq_one_letter_code
_entity_poly.pdbx_strand_id
1 'polypeptide(L)'
;MKKLRVLMLVDEDLVPPEDCQGKDYAQEPWKAEYDILVTLREMGHDVRVLGVVRNLDAITEIYRQWRPHIAFNMLEDVYGV
;
A
#
# COMPACT_ATOMS: atom_id res chain seq x y z
N MET A 1 -4.24 2.11 -20.98
CA MET A 1 -4.01 3.19 -19.98
C MET A 1 -2.51 3.44 -19.83
N LYS A 2 -2.10 4.63 -19.34
CA LYS A 2 -0.69 4.92 -19.04
C LYS A 2 -0.25 4.15 -17.78
N LYS A 3 0.90 3.49 -17.82
CA LYS A 3 1.51 2.86 -16.63
C LYS A 3 1.95 3.93 -15.63
N LEU A 4 1.47 3.82 -14.38
CA LEU A 4 1.84 4.71 -13.29
C LEU A 4 2.69 3.98 -12.24
N ARG A 5 3.52 4.74 -11.52
CA ARG A 5 4.19 4.32 -10.29
C ARG A 5 3.30 4.77 -9.14
N VAL A 6 2.69 3.82 -8.44
CA VAL A 6 1.71 4.07 -7.37
C VAL A 6 2.37 3.73 -6.03
N LEU A 7 2.49 4.73 -5.17
CA LEU A 7 2.88 4.51 -3.77
C LEU A 7 1.61 4.28 -2.97
N MET A 8 1.35 3.06 -2.54
CA MET A 8 0.22 2.70 -1.71
C MET A 8 0.61 2.84 -0.24
N LEU A 9 -0.05 3.74 0.48
CA LEU A 9 0.20 3.98 1.90
C LEU A 9 -0.84 3.22 2.70
N VAL A 10 -0.40 2.37 3.62
CA VAL A 10 -1.25 1.53 4.49
C VAL A 10 -0.71 1.61 5.91
N ASP A 11 -1.52 1.23 6.89
CA ASP A 11 -0.99 0.98 8.24
C ASP A 11 0.07 -0.15 8.17
N GLU A 12 1.13 -0.07 8.98
CA GLU A 12 2.17 -1.11 9.02
C GLU A 12 1.59 -2.50 9.35
N ASP A 13 0.56 -2.55 10.21
CA ASP A 13 -0.12 -3.79 10.58
C ASP A 13 -1.04 -4.34 9.47
N LEU A 14 -1.33 -3.54 8.44
CA LEU A 14 -2.19 -3.89 7.30
C LEU A 14 -1.42 -4.09 6.00
N VAL A 15 -0.08 -4.14 6.05
CA VAL A 15 0.73 -4.49 4.88
C VAL A 15 0.42 -5.93 4.45
N PRO A 16 -0.10 -6.13 3.23
CA PRO A 16 -0.42 -7.47 2.77
C PRO A 16 0.87 -8.29 2.55
N PRO A 17 0.86 -9.59 2.87
CA PRO A 17 2.01 -10.46 2.62
C PRO A 17 2.23 -10.68 1.11
N GLU A 18 3.45 -11.03 0.73
CA GLU A 18 3.76 -11.40 -0.66
C GLU A 18 3.10 -12.72 -1.08
N ASP A 19 2.85 -13.62 -0.11
CA ASP A 19 2.18 -14.89 -0.32
C ASP A 19 1.03 -15.07 0.68
N CYS A 20 -0.12 -15.46 0.15
CA CYS A 20 -1.37 -15.70 0.89
C CYS A 20 -1.67 -17.19 1.07
N GLN A 21 -0.77 -18.10 0.67
CA GLN A 21 -0.97 -19.54 0.81
C GLN A 21 -1.31 -19.96 2.25
N GLY A 22 -2.38 -20.73 2.40
CA GLY A 22 -2.82 -21.30 3.68
C GLY A 22 -3.56 -20.34 4.61
N LYS A 23 -3.79 -19.08 4.22
CA LYS A 23 -4.60 -18.12 4.98
C LYS A 23 -6.05 -18.12 4.49
N ASP A 24 -7.01 -17.97 5.41
CA ASP A 24 -8.40 -17.69 5.03
C ASP A 24 -8.51 -16.22 4.62
N TYR A 25 -8.21 -15.97 3.35
CA TYR A 25 -8.20 -14.66 2.73
C TYR A 25 -9.42 -13.79 3.08
N ALA A 26 -10.60 -14.40 3.26
CA ALA A 26 -11.83 -13.65 3.53
C ALA A 26 -11.88 -13.04 4.94
N GLN A 27 -11.07 -13.54 5.88
CA GLN A 27 -11.07 -13.12 7.28
C GLN A 27 -9.85 -12.26 7.66
N GLU A 28 -8.93 -12.05 6.72
CA GLU A 28 -7.69 -11.34 7.00
C GLU A 28 -7.91 -9.81 7.05
N PRO A 29 -7.30 -9.10 8.01
CA PRO A 29 -7.50 -7.66 8.17
C PRO A 29 -6.95 -6.84 7.00
N TRP A 30 -5.89 -7.32 6.34
CA TRP A 30 -5.24 -6.69 5.17
C TRP A 30 -5.92 -6.99 3.83
N LYS A 31 -7.12 -7.61 3.85
CA LYS A 31 -7.81 -8.07 2.63
C LYS A 31 -8.08 -6.91 1.66
N ALA A 32 -8.53 -5.77 2.17
CA ALA A 32 -8.83 -4.60 1.35
C ALA A 32 -7.57 -4.08 0.64
N GLU A 33 -6.46 -4.02 1.37
CA GLU A 33 -5.15 -3.60 0.89
C GLU A 33 -4.64 -4.56 -0.19
N TYR A 34 -4.80 -5.86 0.01
CA TYR A 34 -4.41 -6.87 -0.98
C TYR A 34 -5.26 -6.79 -2.25
N ASP A 35 -6.59 -6.70 -2.14
CA ASP A 35 -7.48 -6.56 -3.30
C ASP A 35 -7.08 -5.34 -4.15
N ILE A 36 -6.80 -4.20 -3.50
CA ILE A 36 -6.36 -2.97 -4.17
C ILE A 36 -4.98 -3.16 -4.81
N LEU A 37 -4.02 -3.75 -4.10
CA LEU A 37 -2.68 -4.03 -4.61
C LEU A 37 -2.71 -4.90 -5.87
N VAL A 38 -3.46 -6.01 -5.84
CA VAL A 38 -3.62 -6.93 -6.97
C VAL A 38 -4.29 -6.21 -8.12
N THR A 39 -5.41 -5.52 -7.86
CA THR A 39 -6.15 -4.79 -8.90
C THR A 39 -5.27 -3.76 -9.61
N LEU A 40 -4.51 -2.94 -8.87
CA LEU A 40 -3.62 -1.94 -9.46
C LEU A 40 -2.49 -2.58 -10.29
N ARG A 41 -1.94 -3.70 -9.84
CA ARG A 41 -0.92 -4.46 -10.59
C ARG A 41 -1.50 -5.09 -11.86
N GLU A 42 -2.69 -5.67 -11.79
CA GLU A 42 -3.42 -6.23 -12.94
C GLU A 42 -3.80 -5.15 -13.97
N MET A 43 -4.10 -3.93 -13.52
CA MET A 43 -4.28 -2.76 -14.39
C MET A 43 -2.97 -2.30 -15.07
N GLY A 44 -1.83 -2.92 -14.75
CA GLY A 44 -0.52 -2.67 -15.36
C GLY A 44 0.29 -1.57 -14.68
N HIS A 45 -0.07 -1.15 -13.46
CA HIS A 45 0.70 -0.17 -12.69
C HIS A 45 1.89 -0.82 -11.95
N ASP A 46 2.92 -0.02 -11.70
CA ASP A 46 4.03 -0.40 -10.80
C ASP A 46 3.67 0.08 -9.40
N VAL A 47 3.42 -0.84 -8.48
CA VAL A 47 2.86 -0.53 -7.15
C VAL A 47 3.86 -0.93 -6.07
N ARG A 48 4.19 0.03 -5.20
CA ARG A 48 4.94 -0.21 -3.96
C ARG A 48 4.05 0.10 -2.77
N VAL A 49 4.00 -0.83 -1.83
CA VAL A 49 3.30 -0.65 -0.56
C VAL A 49 4.30 -0.08 0.45
N LEU A 50 3.86 0.91 1.22
CA LEU A 50 4.59 1.47 2.35
C LEU A 50 3.67 1.41 3.57
N GLY A 51 4.04 0.58 4.55
CA GLY A 51 3.46 0.60 5.88
C GLY A 51 3.88 1.87 6.62
N VAL A 52 2.93 2.56 7.23
CA VAL A 52 3.13 3.81 7.97
C VAL A 52 2.52 3.67 9.35
N VAL A 53 3.33 3.86 10.39
CA VAL A 53 2.84 3.91 11.78
C VAL A 53 2.75 5.35 12.25
N ARG A 54 3.90 5.97 12.52
CA ARG A 54 4.00 7.34 13.07
C ARG A 54 5.02 8.22 12.39
N ASN A 55 5.89 7.65 11.57
CA ASN A 55 6.93 8.41 10.89
C ASN A 55 6.60 8.61 9.41
N LEU A 56 6.30 9.85 9.04
CA LEU A 56 6.04 10.24 7.66
C LEU A 56 7.33 10.45 6.85
N ASP A 57 8.51 10.45 7.48
CA ASP A 57 9.79 10.59 6.80
C ASP A 57 10.00 9.48 5.76
N ALA A 58 9.50 8.27 6.03
CA ALA A 58 9.54 7.14 5.10
C ALA A 58 8.86 7.46 3.76
N ILE A 59 7.78 8.27 3.78
CA ILE A 59 7.10 8.74 2.56
C ILE A 59 8.01 9.68 1.77
N THR A 60 8.71 10.58 2.46
CA THR A 60 9.65 11.51 1.83
C THR A 60 10.85 10.78 1.23
N GLU A 61 11.38 9.78 1.94
CA GLU A 61 12.49 8.97 1.49
C GLU A 61 12.14 8.19 0.22
N ILE A 62 11.03 7.44 0.24
CA ILE A 62 10.61 6.65 -0.93
C ILE A 62 10.25 7.56 -2.11
N TYR A 63 9.72 8.75 -1.86
CA TYR A 63 9.47 9.74 -2.90
C TYR A 63 10.77 10.16 -3.60
N ARG A 64 11.84 10.43 -2.84
CA ARG A 64 13.14 10.82 -3.40
C ARG A 64 13.79 9.69 -4.19
N GLN A 65 13.68 8.46 -3.71
CA GLN A 65 14.32 7.30 -4.33
C GLN A 65 13.57 6.77 -5.55
N TRP A 66 12.24 6.72 -5.51
CA TRP A 66 11.42 6.04 -6.51
C TRP A 66 10.52 6.97 -7.34
N ARG A 67 10.29 8.20 -6.87
CA ARG A 67 9.50 9.24 -7.53
C ARG A 67 8.14 8.70 -8.03
N PRO A 68 7.23 8.28 -7.13
CA PRO A 68 5.91 7.84 -7.53
C PRO A 68 5.19 8.91 -8.33
N HIS A 69 4.32 8.49 -9.26
CA HIS A 69 3.46 9.42 -9.99
C HIS A 69 2.25 9.83 -9.14
N ILE A 70 1.73 8.91 -8.33
CA ILE A 70 0.62 9.13 -7.42
C ILE A 70 0.87 8.41 -6.10
N ALA A 71 0.30 8.94 -5.01
CA ALA A 71 0.14 8.23 -3.75
C ALA A 71 -1.33 7.79 -3.62
N PHE A 72 -1.56 6.51 -3.34
CA PHE A 72 -2.86 5.96 -3.01
C PHE A 72 -2.91 5.81 -1.49
N ASN A 73 -3.58 6.74 -0.81
CA ASN A 73 -3.60 6.78 0.65
C ASN A 73 -4.73 5.90 1.22
N MET A 74 -4.38 4.90 2.02
CA MET A 74 -5.30 4.04 2.77
C MET A 74 -5.04 4.12 4.28
N LEU A 75 -4.40 5.19 4.76
CA LEU A 75 -4.28 5.43 6.20
C LEU A 75 -5.64 5.87 6.75
N GLU A 76 -6.23 5.04 7.60
CA GLU A 76 -7.55 5.27 8.17
C GLU A 76 -7.48 5.92 9.56
N ASP A 77 -6.44 5.61 10.35
CA ASP A 77 -6.27 6.16 11.68
C ASP A 77 -5.51 7.49 11.63
N VAL A 78 -6.26 8.58 11.74
CA VAL A 78 -5.71 9.86 12.16
C VAL A 78 -5.65 9.77 13.68
N TYR A 79 -4.45 9.67 14.28
CA TYR A 79 -4.30 9.83 15.73
C TYR A 79 -4.76 11.26 16.11
N GLY A 80 -6.07 11.40 16.26
CA GLY A 80 -6.76 12.61 16.67
C GLY A 80 -6.56 12.81 18.16
N VAL A 81 -6.17 14.03 18.50
CA VAL A 81 -6.12 14.54 19.88
C VAL A 81 -7.51 14.50 20.50
#